data_AF-A0AA39XE09-F1
#
_entry.id   AF-A0AA39XE09-F1
#
_cell.length_a   1.000
_cell.length_b   1.000
_cell.length_c   1.000
_cell.angle_alpha   90.00
_cell.angle_beta   90.00
_cell.angle_gamma   90.00
#
_symmetry.space_group_name_H-M   'P 1'
#
loop_
_entity.id
_entity.type
_entity.pdbx_description
1 polymer ?
#
loop_
_entity_poly.entity_id
_entity_poly.type
_entity_poly.pdbx_seq_one_letter_code
_entity_poly.pdbx_strand_id
1 'polypeptide(L)'
;MRPRLVALRRLAKRPSPAHRTFFQSSIFLYGPRSRPQLPFLSVTSSAQRVRHLTTERRERIKHEIKLGIKYTAYIWIAAGLVFVMISAVNQEILERKYPTPHEWSFLTRQRFRGGHAERNPEDPNLLPNWNVVLLWMEGVLERLEDPAIDGYGLKDAPSDRPPGTKDISAKSEQWVRGYFEAMMLYAKSAEHMDGWVRDKTRDLIFPPGTMVGPSNLKPRPLPPMMKGPRPKEQDCEPAFESADDVYLRLIATEGLTLRQQMDARLAYATWLEFKGDTGPAGVVYQDAVELALSQRPSLPEEAVDKTNWTLNEAAGPPSANLLTSLTAFATYKARTGDVTSALSIFVSLLRARRSLPKPDTSITASLGGSTLDSSITKVVNFFRPPPYPAPPPDGSYPPVRDSKELCEEAALSLHIGEILYASQQSSREEGLGWTREGVDVAEEQLHNLDSSKKDRPARKTCRECLSTGLENWSVMVAGLAKEEAAKKEAAMAQPKKSTWFGLWGKQEEENLTRWVAEAKVIEERRRRSQGLLEELKPPPNAFSSLFTV
;
A
#
# COMPACT_ATOMS: atom_id res chain seq x y z
N MET A 1 36.16 -60.04 -7.81
CA MET A 1 37.02 -59.24 -8.71
C MET A 1 37.21 -57.85 -8.10
N ARG A 2 38.46 -57.35 -8.05
CA ARG A 2 38.84 -55.98 -7.63
C ARG A 2 38.42 -54.95 -8.71
N PRO A 3 38.24 -53.65 -8.37
CA PRO A 3 39.34 -52.66 -8.35
C PRO A 3 39.26 -51.70 -7.13
N ARG A 4 40.34 -51.47 -6.38
CA ARG A 4 41.43 -50.46 -6.52
C ARG A 4 41.02 -48.99 -6.28
N LEU A 5 41.62 -48.46 -5.21
CA LEU A 5 41.61 -47.11 -4.66
C LEU A 5 42.19 -46.05 -5.61
N VAL A 6 41.64 -44.83 -5.56
CA VAL A 6 42.38 -43.59 -5.79
C VAL A 6 42.07 -42.63 -4.63
N ALA A 7 43.14 -42.11 -4.04
CA ALA A 7 43.14 -41.25 -2.86
C ALA A 7 42.86 -39.78 -3.22
N LEU A 8 42.13 -39.08 -2.34
CA LEU A 8 42.25 -37.62 -2.20
C LEU A 8 42.25 -37.25 -0.71
N ARG A 9 43.42 -36.82 -0.24
CA ARG A 9 43.68 -36.20 1.06
C ARG A 9 42.83 -34.94 1.22
N ARG A 10 42.04 -34.88 2.30
CA ARG A 10 41.55 -33.60 2.85
C ARG A 10 42.67 -32.97 3.68
N LEU A 11 43.16 -31.80 3.26
CA LEU A 11 44.04 -30.97 4.07
C LEU A 11 43.21 -30.21 5.10
N ALA A 12 43.64 -30.35 6.36
CA ALA A 12 43.01 -29.78 7.53
C ALA A 12 43.25 -28.26 7.65
N LYS A 13 42.23 -27.59 8.21
CA LYS A 13 42.22 -26.32 8.95
C LYS A 13 43.60 -25.69 9.23
N ARG A 14 43.83 -24.49 8.69
CA ARG A 14 44.80 -23.52 9.22
C ARG A 14 44.15 -22.71 10.36
N PRO A 15 44.74 -22.64 11.56
CA PRO A 15 44.41 -21.60 12.53
C PRO A 15 45.24 -20.33 12.25
N SER A 16 44.60 -19.18 12.44
CA SER A 16 45.16 -17.83 12.46
C SER A 16 46.16 -17.63 13.61
N PRO A 17 47.20 -16.79 13.44
CA PRO A 17 48.20 -16.54 14.48
C PRO A 17 47.66 -15.62 15.57
N ALA A 18 47.75 -16.11 16.81
CA ALA A 18 47.38 -15.43 18.03
C ALA A 18 48.39 -14.33 18.43
N HIS A 19 47.85 -13.35 19.15
CA HIS A 19 48.54 -12.25 19.82
C HIS A 19 49.80 -12.70 20.58
N ARG A 20 50.94 -12.05 20.31
CA ARG A 20 52.16 -12.17 21.11
C ARG A 20 51.98 -11.40 22.42
N THR A 21 51.73 -12.12 23.51
CA THR A 21 51.91 -11.63 24.88
C THR A 21 53.36 -11.86 25.30
N PHE A 22 54.17 -10.79 25.37
CA PHE A 22 55.48 -10.83 25.99
C PHE A 22 55.36 -10.37 27.45
N PHE A 23 55.13 -11.31 28.36
CA PHE A 23 55.47 -11.14 29.77
C PHE A 23 55.99 -12.48 30.30
N GLN A 24 57.31 -12.63 30.38
CA GLN A 24 57.95 -13.57 31.28
C GLN A 24 58.92 -12.79 32.15
N SER A 25 58.46 -12.47 33.35
CA SER A 25 59.27 -12.08 34.48
C SER A 25 59.73 -13.34 35.21
N SER A 26 60.96 -13.79 34.98
CA SER A 26 61.58 -14.84 35.80
C SER A 26 62.27 -14.19 37.01
N ILE A 27 61.66 -14.32 38.17
CA ILE A 27 62.19 -13.96 39.48
C ILE A 27 62.90 -15.20 40.08
N PHE A 28 64.18 -15.01 40.42
CA PHE A 28 64.94 -15.55 41.55
C PHE A 28 64.70 -16.99 42.02
N LEU A 29 65.72 -17.85 41.86
CA LEU A 29 66.03 -18.97 42.75
C LEU A 29 67.56 -19.14 42.84
N TYR A 30 68.05 -19.36 44.08
CA TYR A 30 69.42 -19.69 44.54
C TYR A 30 70.44 -18.56 44.83
N GLY A 31 70.76 -18.39 46.13
CA GLY A 31 72.09 -17.98 46.59
C GLY A 31 72.90 -19.20 47.08
N PRO A 32 73.99 -19.05 47.85
CA PRO A 32 75.03 -18.02 47.87
C PRO A 32 76.43 -18.64 47.62
N ARG A 33 77.36 -17.94 46.95
CA ARG A 33 78.83 -18.10 47.11
C ARG A 33 79.60 -17.16 46.18
N SER A 34 80.13 -16.09 46.78
CA SER A 34 81.40 -15.42 46.44
C SER A 34 81.85 -15.43 44.97
N ARG A 35 81.42 -14.41 44.20
CA ARG A 35 82.20 -13.90 43.06
C ARG A 35 82.18 -12.36 43.12
N PRO A 36 83.32 -11.67 42.99
CA PRO A 36 83.34 -10.21 42.94
C PRO A 36 82.52 -9.73 41.74
N GLN A 37 81.42 -9.04 42.00
CA GLN A 37 80.65 -8.36 40.97
C GLN A 37 81.43 -7.11 40.56
N LEU A 38 81.91 -7.13 39.32
CA LEU A 38 82.52 -5.97 38.69
C LEU A 38 81.43 -4.91 38.47
N PRO A 39 81.63 -3.64 38.89
CA PRO A 39 80.61 -2.60 38.87
C PRO A 39 80.14 -2.18 37.45
N PHE A 40 80.70 -2.77 36.40
CA PHE A 40 80.23 -2.62 35.01
C PHE A 40 79.21 -3.68 34.57
N LEU A 41 78.86 -4.65 35.42
CA LEU A 41 77.81 -5.64 35.14
C LEU A 41 76.58 -5.53 36.06
N SER A 42 76.61 -4.67 37.06
CA SER A 42 75.37 -4.22 37.71
C SER A 42 74.64 -3.30 36.75
N VAL A 43 73.56 -3.78 36.13
CA VAL A 43 72.61 -2.89 35.45
C VAL A 43 72.07 -1.97 36.53
N THR A 44 72.58 -0.75 36.58
CA THR A 44 71.96 0.30 37.38
C THR A 44 70.54 0.45 36.84
N SER A 45 69.57 0.05 37.67
CA SER A 45 68.20 0.52 37.55
C SER A 45 68.23 2.04 37.77
N SER A 46 68.68 2.79 36.77
CA SER A 46 68.73 4.23 36.81
C SER A 46 68.19 4.82 35.51
N ALA A 47 67.37 5.85 35.70
CA ALA A 47 66.66 6.66 34.74
C ALA A 47 65.49 5.97 34.02
N GLN A 48 64.28 6.48 34.30
CA GLN A 48 63.19 6.49 33.32
C GLN A 48 63.80 6.77 31.95
N ARG A 49 63.82 5.75 31.10
CA ARG A 49 64.29 5.85 29.73
C ARG A 49 63.26 6.70 28.99
N VAL A 50 63.36 8.02 29.09
CA VAL A 50 62.62 8.94 28.24
C VAL A 50 63.07 8.59 26.83
N ARG A 51 62.20 7.90 26.11
CA ARG A 51 62.53 7.23 24.86
C ARG A 51 62.73 8.32 23.81
N HIS A 52 63.96 8.82 23.68
CA HIS A 52 64.30 9.82 22.68
C HIS A 52 63.93 9.25 21.30
N LEU A 53 63.02 9.93 20.62
CA LEU A 53 62.69 9.64 19.24
C LEU A 53 63.95 9.91 18.41
N THR A 54 64.66 8.85 18.02
CA THR A 54 65.74 8.97 17.04
C THR A 54 65.16 9.53 15.73
N THR A 55 65.96 10.30 14.99
CA THR A 55 65.54 10.95 13.73
C THR A 55 64.93 9.95 12.75
N GLU A 56 65.51 8.75 12.64
CA GLU A 56 64.98 7.65 11.82
C GLU A 56 63.58 7.19 12.25
N ARG A 57 63.32 7.13 13.57
CA ARG A 57 62.00 6.73 14.08
C ARG A 57 60.95 7.81 13.82
N ARG A 58 61.33 9.09 13.86
CA ARG A 58 60.45 10.22 13.52
C ARG A 58 60.09 10.20 12.03
N GLU A 59 61.04 9.92 11.15
CA GLU A 59 60.78 9.80 9.71
C GLU A 59 59.94 8.59 9.36
N ARG A 60 60.21 7.44 9.99
CA ARG A 60 59.37 6.24 9.86
C ARG A 60 57.94 6.48 10.31
N ILE A 61 57.72 7.10 11.47
CA ILE A 61 56.37 7.45 11.94
C ILE A 61 55.68 8.42 10.99
N LYS A 62 56.38 9.45 10.49
CA LYS A 62 55.83 10.35 9.47
C LYS A 62 55.43 9.60 8.19
N HIS A 63 56.24 8.64 7.75
CA HIS A 63 55.95 7.82 6.59
C HIS A 63 54.73 6.90 6.83
N GLU A 64 54.68 6.21 7.97
CA GLU A 64 53.56 5.35 8.37
C GLU A 64 52.25 6.14 8.51
N ILE A 65 52.29 7.37 9.07
CA ILE A 65 51.13 8.26 9.15
C ILE A 65 50.67 8.71 7.76
N LYS A 66 51.60 9.16 6.90
CA LYS A 66 51.26 9.56 5.51
C LYS A 66 50.64 8.40 4.73
N LEU A 67 51.18 7.20 4.91
CA LEU A 67 50.67 5.98 4.29
C LEU A 67 49.28 5.60 4.84
N GLY A 68 49.09 5.71 6.15
CA GLY A 68 47.81 5.50 6.82
C GLY A 68 46.73 6.45 6.28
N ILE A 69 47.00 7.76 6.26
CA ILE A 69 46.08 8.77 5.72
C ILE A 69 45.73 8.47 4.25
N LYS A 70 46.73 8.11 3.43
CA LYS A 70 46.53 7.78 2.02
C LYS A 70 45.58 6.58 1.84
N TYR A 71 45.81 5.49 2.57
CA TYR A 71 44.93 4.31 2.47
C TYR A 71 43.55 4.55 3.08
N THR A 72 43.46 5.27 4.19
CA THR A 72 42.16 5.67 4.77
C THR A 72 41.38 6.53 3.77
N ALA A 73 42.01 7.49 3.10
CA ALA A 73 41.38 8.28 2.04
C ALA A 73 40.89 7.40 0.88
N TYR A 74 41.70 6.43 0.41
CA TYR A 74 41.28 5.49 -0.63
C TYR A 74 40.09 4.62 -0.21
N ILE A 75 40.06 4.14 1.04
CA ILE A 75 38.94 3.35 1.57
C ILE A 75 37.66 4.19 1.61
N TRP A 76 37.74 5.44 2.10
CA TRP A 76 36.58 6.32 2.14
C TRP A 76 36.07 6.72 0.76
N ILE A 77 36.97 6.97 -0.20
CA ILE A 77 36.59 7.23 -1.60
C ILE A 77 35.92 5.99 -2.19
N ALA A 78 36.49 4.80 -2.00
CA ALA A 78 35.91 3.55 -2.49
C ALA A 78 34.54 3.28 -1.86
N ALA A 79 34.39 3.47 -0.55
CA ALA A 79 33.12 3.33 0.16
C ALA A 79 32.08 4.34 -0.36
N GLY A 80 32.47 5.59 -0.59
CA GLY A 80 31.60 6.62 -1.18
C GLY A 80 31.14 6.26 -2.59
N LEU A 81 32.03 5.74 -3.44
CA LEU A 81 31.67 5.27 -4.79
C LEU A 81 30.70 4.08 -4.74
N VAL A 82 30.94 3.10 -3.85
CA VAL A 82 30.02 1.97 -3.65
C VAL A 82 28.65 2.46 -3.19
N PHE A 83 28.60 3.41 -2.25
CA PHE A 83 27.34 3.99 -1.78
C PHE A 83 26.56 4.71 -2.89
N VAL A 84 27.25 5.49 -3.73
CA VAL A 84 26.64 6.16 -4.89
C VAL A 84 26.10 5.13 -5.89
N MET A 85 26.85 4.05 -6.16
CA MET A 85 26.39 2.98 -7.05
C MET A 85 25.14 2.27 -6.52
N ILE A 86 25.11 1.92 -5.23
CA ILE A 86 23.93 1.30 -4.59
C ILE A 86 22.74 2.26 -4.65
N SER A 87 22.96 3.53 -4.32
CA SER A 87 21.90 4.55 -4.37
C SER A 87 21.35 4.74 -5.78
N ALA A 88 22.21 4.75 -6.80
CA ALA A 88 21.80 4.86 -8.20
C ALA A 88 20.97 3.66 -8.65
N VAL A 89 21.39 2.43 -8.31
CA VAL A 89 20.62 1.21 -8.59
C VAL A 89 19.26 1.25 -7.90
N ASN A 90 19.21 1.68 -6.63
CA ASN A 90 17.95 1.81 -5.89
C ASN A 90 17.03 2.87 -6.52
N GLN A 91 17.56 4.01 -6.95
CA GLN A 91 16.77 5.03 -7.65
C GLN A 91 16.23 4.53 -8.99
N GLU A 92 16.98 3.73 -9.73
CA GLU A 92 16.52 3.10 -11.00
C GLU A 92 15.44 2.05 -10.75
N ILE A 93 15.56 1.23 -9.70
CA ILE A 93 14.52 0.27 -9.29
C ILE A 93 13.24 1.02 -8.92
N LEU A 94 13.37 2.09 -8.13
CA LEU A 94 12.24 2.93 -7.75
C LEU A 94 11.63 3.66 -8.95
N GLU A 95 12.41 4.13 -9.92
CA GLU A 95 11.91 4.75 -11.16
C GLU A 95 11.04 3.79 -11.96
N ARG A 96 11.42 2.51 -12.00
CA ARG A 96 10.64 1.49 -12.72
C ARG A 96 9.35 1.12 -11.98
N LYS A 97 9.34 1.23 -10.66
CA LYS A 97 8.18 0.93 -9.82
C LYS A 97 7.20 2.11 -9.76
N TYR A 98 7.74 3.32 -9.66
CA TYR A 98 7.03 4.59 -9.54
C TYR A 98 7.62 5.55 -10.58
N PRO A 99 7.18 5.47 -11.85
CA PRO A 99 7.71 6.31 -12.91
C PRO A 99 7.40 7.76 -12.64
N THR A 100 8.36 8.65 -12.90
CA THR A 100 8.22 10.09 -12.67
C THR A 100 8.36 10.88 -13.97
N PRO A 101 7.70 12.04 -14.10
CA PRO A 101 7.86 12.89 -15.28
C PRO A 101 9.32 13.31 -15.47
N HIS A 102 9.83 13.21 -16.70
CA HIS A 102 11.23 13.53 -17.00
C HIS A 102 11.53 15.03 -16.94
N GLU A 103 10.50 15.87 -17.02
CA GLU A 103 10.63 17.32 -16.89
C GLU A 103 10.87 17.79 -15.45
N TRP A 104 10.62 16.94 -14.45
CA TRP A 104 10.86 17.26 -13.05
C TRP A 104 12.35 17.18 -12.72
N SER A 105 12.79 18.08 -11.85
CA SER A 105 14.14 18.03 -11.29
C SER A 105 14.39 16.73 -10.53
N PHE A 106 15.66 16.28 -10.53
CA PHE A 106 16.07 15.01 -9.92
C PHE A 106 15.63 14.89 -8.44
N LEU A 107 15.76 15.97 -7.67
CA LEU A 107 15.36 15.97 -6.26
C LEU A 107 13.85 15.76 -6.10
N THR A 108 13.02 16.41 -6.91
CA THR A 108 11.56 16.22 -6.88
C THR A 108 11.20 14.78 -7.21
N ARG A 109 11.82 14.19 -8.23
CA ARG A 109 11.66 12.77 -8.59
C ARG A 109 12.12 11.83 -7.48
N GLN A 110 13.24 12.13 -6.82
CA GLN A 110 13.76 11.34 -5.70
C GLN A 110 12.79 11.38 -4.50
N ARG A 111 12.27 12.57 -4.14
CA ARG A 111 11.29 12.73 -3.06
C ARG A 111 9.98 12.02 -3.35
N PHE A 112 9.46 12.16 -4.57
CA PHE A 112 8.24 11.49 -5.00
C PHE A 112 8.35 9.96 -4.88
N ARG A 113 9.43 9.39 -5.43
CA ARG A 113 9.72 7.96 -5.33
C ARG A 113 9.92 7.50 -3.87
N GLY A 114 10.58 8.33 -3.06
CA GLY A 114 10.74 8.10 -1.62
C GLY A 114 9.41 7.99 -0.90
N GLY A 115 8.49 8.95 -1.09
CA GLY A 115 7.17 8.92 -0.48
C GLY A 115 6.34 7.70 -0.89
N HIS A 116 6.40 7.30 -2.17
CA HIS A 116 5.73 6.07 -2.64
C HIS A 116 6.36 4.78 -2.09
N ALA A 117 7.68 4.77 -1.86
CA ALA A 117 8.36 3.64 -1.22
C ALA A 117 7.96 3.50 0.26
N GLU A 118 7.87 4.61 0.98
CA GLU A 118 7.45 4.65 2.39
C GLU A 118 5.97 4.32 2.57
N ARG A 119 5.13 4.70 1.60
CA ARG A 119 3.71 4.31 1.57
C ARG A 119 3.53 2.80 1.42
N ASN A 120 4.39 2.15 0.64
CA ASN A 120 4.29 0.73 0.33
C ASN A 120 5.61 0.02 0.67
N PRO A 121 5.89 -0.20 1.97
CA PRO A 121 7.10 -0.87 2.40
C PRO A 121 7.19 -2.26 1.77
N GLU A 122 8.40 -2.70 1.43
CA GLU A 122 8.60 -4.01 0.80
C GLU A 122 8.33 -5.17 1.77
N ASP A 123 8.64 -4.92 3.05
CA ASP A 123 8.40 -5.82 4.17
C ASP A 123 6.92 -5.77 4.59
N PRO A 124 6.20 -6.91 4.54
CA PRO A 124 4.77 -6.94 4.88
C PRO A 124 4.50 -6.70 6.38
N ASN A 125 5.53 -6.80 7.23
CA ASN A 125 5.41 -6.58 8.67
C ASN A 125 5.59 -5.10 9.05
N LEU A 126 6.05 -4.25 8.13
CA LEU A 126 6.21 -2.83 8.38
C LEU A 126 4.93 -2.10 7.96
N LEU A 127 4.42 -1.27 8.85
CA LEU A 127 3.33 -0.36 8.53
C LEU A 127 3.88 0.90 7.85
N PRO A 128 3.14 1.50 6.90
CA PRO A 128 3.54 2.74 6.26
C PRO A 128 3.73 3.87 7.28
N ASN A 129 4.84 4.60 7.15
CA ASN A 129 5.14 5.71 8.05
C ASN A 129 4.56 7.02 7.51
N TRP A 130 3.27 7.28 7.79
CA TRP A 130 2.51 8.38 7.19
C TRP A 130 3.09 9.78 7.42
N ASN A 131 3.78 10.02 8.53
CA ASN A 131 4.45 11.31 8.76
C ASN A 131 5.59 11.54 7.75
N VAL A 132 6.38 10.51 7.45
CA VAL A 132 7.49 10.57 6.49
C VAL A 132 6.93 10.68 5.07
N VAL A 133 5.87 9.94 4.75
CA VAL A 133 5.17 10.05 3.45
C VAL A 133 4.67 11.48 3.23
N LEU A 134 4.02 12.06 4.24
CA LEU A 134 3.50 13.44 4.17
C LEU A 134 4.63 14.44 3.94
N LEU A 135 5.72 14.38 4.74
CA LEU A 135 6.87 15.28 4.57
C LEU A 135 7.56 15.13 3.20
N TRP A 136 7.63 13.91 2.66
CA TRP A 136 8.14 13.71 1.30
C TRP A 136 7.23 14.37 0.26
N MET A 137 5.90 14.22 0.38
CA MET A 137 4.95 14.79 -0.57
C MET A 137 4.84 16.32 -0.44
N GLU A 138 4.86 16.85 0.77
CA GLU A 138 4.95 18.30 1.03
C GLU A 138 6.18 18.88 0.31
N GLY A 139 7.36 18.27 0.52
CA GLY A 139 8.58 18.68 -0.17
C GLY A 139 8.59 18.43 -1.68
N VAL A 140 7.67 17.63 -2.23
CA VAL A 140 7.44 17.53 -3.68
C VAL A 140 6.60 18.70 -4.14
N LEU A 141 5.46 18.95 -3.48
CA LEU A 141 4.52 20.02 -3.83
C LEU A 141 5.16 21.39 -3.73
N GLU A 142 5.91 21.68 -2.66
CA GLU A 142 6.68 22.93 -2.52
C GLU A 142 7.58 23.20 -3.73
N ARG A 143 8.20 22.16 -4.30
CA ARG A 143 9.09 22.31 -5.46
C ARG A 143 8.35 22.41 -6.80
N LEU A 144 7.23 21.68 -6.92
CA LEU A 144 6.35 21.72 -8.09
C LEU A 144 5.60 23.05 -8.18
N GLU A 145 5.33 23.69 -7.04
CA GLU A 145 4.64 24.97 -6.96
C GLU A 145 5.58 26.17 -6.99
N ASP A 146 6.89 25.97 -6.72
CA ASP A 146 7.91 27.02 -6.78
C ASP A 146 8.20 27.44 -8.24
N PRO A 147 7.89 28.70 -8.64
CA PRO A 147 8.14 29.20 -9.98
C PRO A 147 9.62 29.20 -10.39
N ALA A 148 10.55 29.23 -9.44
CA ALA A 148 11.99 29.24 -9.69
C ALA A 148 12.56 27.86 -10.03
N ILE A 149 11.80 26.78 -9.82
CA ILE A 149 12.27 25.39 -9.97
C ILE A 149 11.36 24.64 -10.96
N ASP A 150 10.51 23.72 -10.47
CA ASP A 150 9.68 22.86 -11.32
C ASP A 150 8.30 23.49 -11.59
N GLY A 151 7.95 24.53 -10.83
CA GLY A 151 6.74 25.35 -10.99
C GLY A 151 6.85 26.44 -12.05
N TYR A 152 7.91 26.46 -12.87
CA TYR A 152 8.05 27.46 -13.93
C TYR A 152 6.82 27.54 -14.84
N GLY A 153 6.20 28.72 -14.93
CA GLY A 153 4.98 28.95 -15.73
C GLY A 153 3.66 28.57 -15.06
N LEU A 154 3.68 28.19 -13.78
CA LEU A 154 2.47 27.95 -12.98
C LEU A 154 1.82 29.27 -12.58
N LYS A 155 0.49 29.33 -12.60
CA LYS A 155 -0.28 30.49 -12.15
C LYS A 155 -1.09 30.10 -10.92
N ASP A 156 -1.26 31.06 -10.02
CA ASP A 156 -2.25 30.91 -8.96
C ASP A 156 -3.65 31.03 -9.56
N ALA A 157 -4.58 30.23 -9.06
CA ALA A 157 -5.97 30.30 -9.46
C ALA A 157 -6.61 31.62 -8.95
N PRO A 158 -7.78 32.03 -9.49
CA PRO A 158 -8.41 33.27 -9.07
C PRO A 158 -8.81 33.23 -7.59
N SER A 159 -9.00 34.42 -7.00
CA SER A 159 -9.23 34.59 -5.54
C SER A 159 -10.57 34.03 -5.02
N ASP A 160 -11.42 33.55 -5.91
CA ASP A 160 -12.68 32.88 -5.59
C ASP A 160 -12.50 31.42 -5.12
N ARG A 161 -11.28 30.88 -5.27
CA ARG A 161 -10.92 29.51 -4.89
C ARG A 161 -10.15 29.42 -3.58
N PRO A 162 -10.05 28.22 -2.99
CA PRO A 162 -9.26 28.00 -1.80
C PRO A 162 -7.82 28.53 -1.96
N PRO A 163 -7.24 29.10 -0.89
CA PRO A 163 -5.89 29.63 -0.94
C PRO A 163 -4.89 28.53 -1.32
N GLY A 164 -3.91 28.89 -2.15
CA GLY A 164 -2.90 27.97 -2.66
C GLY A 164 -3.35 27.12 -3.86
N THR A 165 -4.59 27.27 -4.35
CA THR A 165 -5.02 26.60 -5.59
C THR A 165 -4.20 27.06 -6.79
N LYS A 166 -3.76 26.11 -7.61
CA LYS A 166 -2.94 26.36 -8.80
C LYS A 166 -3.73 26.09 -10.08
N ASP A 167 -3.41 26.83 -11.14
CA ASP A 167 -3.83 26.53 -12.51
C ASP A 167 -2.69 25.78 -13.22
N ILE A 168 -2.93 24.49 -13.51
CA ILE A 168 -1.96 23.58 -14.12
C ILE A 168 -2.28 23.34 -15.61
N SER A 169 -3.25 24.06 -16.19
CA SER A 169 -3.71 23.86 -17.58
C SER A 169 -2.62 24.08 -18.64
N ALA A 170 -1.60 24.89 -18.33
CA ALA A 170 -0.49 25.18 -19.23
C ALA A 170 0.64 24.11 -19.19
N LYS A 171 0.55 23.13 -18.29
CA LYS A 171 1.60 22.10 -18.09
C LYS A 171 1.39 20.90 -19.00
N SER A 172 2.42 20.07 -19.14
CA SER A 172 2.35 18.82 -19.92
C SER A 172 1.46 17.78 -19.21
N GLU A 173 0.90 16.83 -19.96
CA GLU A 173 0.07 15.75 -19.38
C GLU A 173 0.85 14.94 -18.34
N GLN A 174 2.14 14.70 -18.57
CA GLN A 174 2.99 13.96 -17.64
C GLN A 174 3.13 14.72 -16.32
N TRP A 175 3.34 16.04 -16.42
CA TRP A 175 3.41 16.93 -15.27
C TRP A 175 2.11 16.90 -14.47
N VAL A 176 0.97 17.10 -15.15
CA VAL A 176 -0.37 17.16 -14.55
C VAL A 176 -0.67 15.85 -13.82
N ARG A 177 -0.34 14.70 -14.42
CA ARG A 177 -0.55 13.39 -13.81
C ARG A 177 0.33 13.18 -12.58
N GLY A 178 1.61 13.51 -12.66
CA GLY A 178 2.51 13.44 -11.51
C GLY A 178 2.06 14.36 -10.37
N TYR A 179 1.63 15.58 -10.70
CA TYR A 179 1.12 16.55 -9.72
C TYR A 179 -0.15 16.06 -9.05
N PHE A 180 -1.11 15.53 -9.84
CA PHE A 180 -2.32 14.91 -9.30
C PHE A 180 -1.99 13.73 -8.37
N GLU A 181 -1.08 12.84 -8.77
CA GLU A 181 -0.65 11.72 -7.93
C GLU A 181 -0.01 12.18 -6.62
N ALA A 182 0.84 13.21 -6.68
CA ALA A 182 1.48 13.80 -5.51
C ALA A 182 0.45 14.46 -4.57
N MET A 183 -0.47 15.26 -5.10
CA MET A 183 -1.55 15.90 -4.33
C MET A 183 -2.50 14.86 -3.70
N MET A 184 -2.89 13.83 -4.45
CA MET A 184 -3.72 12.75 -3.93
C MET A 184 -3.03 11.97 -2.80
N LEU A 185 -1.71 11.73 -2.92
CA LEU A 185 -0.95 11.07 -1.86
C LEU A 185 -0.75 12.00 -0.66
N TYR A 186 -0.54 13.30 -0.89
CA TYR A 186 -0.48 14.30 0.17
C TYR A 186 -1.80 14.35 0.95
N ALA A 187 -2.93 14.47 0.26
CA ALA A 187 -4.28 14.46 0.86
C ALA A 187 -4.51 13.20 1.71
N LYS A 188 -4.25 12.01 1.16
CA LYS A 188 -4.34 10.74 1.91
C LYS A 188 -3.43 10.68 3.12
N SER A 189 -2.22 11.23 3.00
CA SER A 189 -1.30 11.28 4.14
C SER A 189 -1.82 12.24 5.21
N ALA A 190 -2.42 13.37 4.82
CA ALA A 190 -3.09 14.30 5.73
C ALA A 190 -4.29 13.65 6.44
N GLU A 191 -5.05 12.77 5.77
CA GLU A 191 -6.12 11.98 6.43
C GLU A 191 -5.58 11.14 7.60
N HIS A 192 -4.44 10.46 7.39
CA HIS A 192 -3.79 9.63 8.41
C HIS A 192 -3.12 10.46 9.51
N MET A 193 -2.74 11.70 9.19
CA MET A 193 -2.12 12.66 10.10
C MET A 193 -3.13 13.64 10.72
N ASP A 194 -4.44 13.38 10.58
CA ASP A 194 -5.50 14.20 11.16
C ASP A 194 -5.40 14.26 12.69
N GLY A 195 -5.53 15.46 13.25
CA GLY A 195 -5.43 15.75 14.68
C GLY A 195 -4.02 15.64 15.29
N TRP A 196 -2.98 15.41 14.49
CA TRP A 196 -1.60 15.49 14.98
C TRP A 196 -1.21 16.93 15.29
N VAL A 197 -0.38 17.12 16.30
CA VAL A 197 0.01 18.44 16.79
C VAL A 197 1.51 18.63 16.81
N ARG A 198 1.96 19.83 16.48
CA ARG A 198 3.36 20.27 16.54
C ARG A 198 3.54 21.15 17.77
N ASP A 199 4.52 20.79 18.60
CA ASP A 199 4.92 21.55 19.77
C ASP A 199 5.85 22.70 19.36
N LYS A 200 5.40 23.95 19.53
CA LYS A 200 6.14 25.17 19.15
C LYS A 200 7.48 25.31 19.86
N THR A 201 7.62 24.73 21.06
CA THR A 201 8.82 24.90 21.88
C THR A 201 9.97 24.01 21.45
N ARG A 202 9.65 22.79 20.97
CA ARG A 202 10.64 21.74 20.63
C ARG A 202 10.64 21.36 19.16
N ASP A 203 9.67 21.85 18.41
CA ASP A 203 9.47 21.50 17.01
C ASP A 203 9.24 20.00 16.78
N LEU A 204 8.56 19.36 17.73
CA LEU A 204 8.28 17.92 17.69
C LEU A 204 6.80 17.67 17.42
N ILE A 205 6.53 16.68 16.59
CA ILE A 205 5.18 16.26 16.20
C ILE A 205 4.73 15.15 17.15
N PHE A 206 3.54 15.31 17.72
CA PHE A 206 2.92 14.38 18.66
C PHE A 206 1.58 13.86 18.12
N PRO A 207 1.24 12.59 18.40
CA PRO A 207 -0.01 12.00 17.95
C PRO A 207 -1.22 12.60 18.71
N PRO A 208 -2.42 12.52 18.11
CA PRO A 208 -3.64 13.08 18.68
C PRO A 208 -3.92 12.57 20.09
N GLY A 209 -4.38 13.47 20.97
CA GLY A 209 -4.79 13.13 22.34
C GLY A 209 -3.65 12.88 23.33
N THR A 210 -2.39 13.20 22.98
CA THR A 210 -1.25 13.12 23.89
C THR A 210 -0.89 14.43 24.60
N MET A 211 -1.39 15.56 24.09
CA MET A 211 -1.25 16.88 24.69
C MET A 211 -2.02 16.99 26.01
N VAL A 212 -1.40 17.61 27.00
CA VAL A 212 -2.02 17.91 28.31
C VAL A 212 -2.70 19.28 28.20
N GLY A 213 -3.99 19.35 28.48
CA GLY A 213 -4.69 20.63 28.46
C GLY A 213 -6.11 20.55 29.01
N PRO A 214 -6.80 21.70 29.09
CA PRO A 214 -8.21 21.75 29.52
C PRO A 214 -9.14 20.89 28.66
N SER A 215 -8.88 20.74 27.35
CA SER A 215 -9.68 19.86 26.49
C SER A 215 -9.40 18.37 26.72
N ASN A 216 -8.23 18.04 27.28
CA ASN A 216 -7.75 16.68 27.47
C ASN A 216 -7.06 16.50 28.83
N LEU A 217 -7.88 16.35 29.88
CA LEU A 217 -7.42 16.17 31.26
C LEU A 217 -6.65 14.86 31.48
N LYS A 218 -6.91 13.83 30.65
CA LYS A 218 -6.30 12.49 30.75
C LYS A 218 -5.67 12.11 29.41
N PRO A 219 -4.48 12.66 29.09
CA PRO A 219 -3.84 12.37 27.82
C PRO A 219 -3.43 10.91 27.71
N ARG A 220 -3.43 10.41 26.47
CA ARG A 220 -2.92 9.09 26.12
C ARG A 220 -1.42 8.99 26.45
N PRO A 221 -0.92 7.79 26.81
CA PRO A 221 0.51 7.58 27.01
C PRO A 221 1.27 7.85 25.71
N LEU A 222 2.48 8.39 25.83
CA LEU A 222 3.37 8.58 24.68
C LEU A 222 3.86 7.21 24.17
N PRO A 223 4.07 7.07 22.85
CA PRO A 223 4.70 5.88 22.28
C PRO A 223 6.07 5.60 22.94
N PRO A 224 6.49 4.34 23.11
CA PRO A 224 7.73 3.98 23.83
C PRO A 224 9.01 4.63 23.28
N MET A 225 9.04 4.97 21.99
CA MET A 225 10.19 5.61 21.35
C MET A 225 10.29 7.12 21.64
N MET A 226 9.19 7.78 22.03
CA MET A 226 9.17 9.20 22.33
C MET A 226 9.49 9.44 23.80
N LYS A 227 10.71 9.89 24.08
CA LYS A 227 11.16 10.27 25.43
C LYS A 227 10.97 11.77 25.64
N GLY A 228 10.29 12.17 26.70
CA GLY A 228 10.20 13.56 27.12
C GLY A 228 8.89 13.92 27.82
N PRO A 229 8.79 15.16 28.34
CA PRO A 229 7.53 15.68 28.86
C PRO A 229 6.50 15.81 27.74
N ARG A 230 5.23 15.57 28.08
CA ARG A 230 4.09 15.79 27.19
C ARG A 230 3.96 17.29 26.86
N PRO A 231 3.64 17.65 25.60
CA PRO A 231 3.41 19.04 25.25
C PRO A 231 2.13 19.55 25.93
N LYS A 232 2.10 20.84 26.24
CA LYS A 232 0.90 21.52 26.73
C LYS A 232 0.06 21.95 25.54
N GLU A 233 -1.26 21.87 25.67
CA GLU A 233 -2.20 22.27 24.62
C GLU A 233 -1.99 23.72 24.14
N GLN A 234 -1.63 24.64 25.04
CA GLN A 234 -1.37 26.05 24.72
C GLN A 234 -0.14 26.26 23.81
N ASP A 235 0.81 25.32 23.86
CA ASP A 235 2.07 25.38 23.11
C ASP A 235 2.00 24.53 21.82
N CYS A 236 0.82 23.97 21.51
CA CYS A 236 0.59 23.13 20.34
C CYS A 236 -0.14 23.88 19.23
N GLU A 237 0.18 23.55 17.98
CA GLU A 237 -0.61 23.88 16.79
C GLU A 237 -0.83 22.63 15.94
N PRO A 238 -1.79 22.63 14.99
CA PRO A 238 -1.93 21.54 14.03
C PRO A 238 -0.59 21.30 13.33
N ALA A 239 -0.15 20.04 13.26
CA ALA A 239 1.14 19.73 12.68
C ALA A 239 1.19 19.94 11.16
N PHE A 240 0.05 19.73 10.51
CA PHE A 240 -0.10 19.77 9.07
C PHE A 240 -1.44 20.43 8.69
N GLU A 241 -1.56 20.80 7.42
CA GLU A 241 -2.82 21.26 6.83
C GLU A 241 -3.91 20.17 6.95
N SER A 242 -5.17 20.60 7.04
CA SER A 242 -6.29 19.66 7.12
C SER A 242 -6.48 18.95 5.77
N ALA A 243 -6.88 17.67 5.80
CA ALA A 243 -7.17 16.96 4.57
C ALA A 243 -8.30 17.62 3.76
N ASP A 244 -9.24 18.28 4.44
CA ASP A 244 -10.33 19.06 3.84
C ASP A 244 -9.80 20.14 2.90
N ASP A 245 -8.90 20.99 3.42
CA ASP A 245 -8.30 22.10 2.66
C ASP A 245 -7.54 21.59 1.43
N VAL A 246 -6.80 20.49 1.59
CA VAL A 246 -6.03 19.86 0.51
C VAL A 246 -6.95 19.29 -0.57
N TYR A 247 -8.03 18.60 -0.19
CA TYR A 247 -9.00 18.06 -1.15
C TYR A 247 -9.76 19.17 -1.88
N LEU A 248 -10.20 20.21 -1.17
CA LEU A 248 -10.87 21.35 -1.78
C LEU A 248 -9.94 22.08 -2.76
N ARG A 249 -8.66 22.26 -2.41
CA ARG A 249 -7.63 22.81 -3.32
C ARG A 249 -7.47 21.92 -4.57
N LEU A 250 -7.41 20.61 -4.39
CA LEU A 250 -7.26 19.67 -5.50
C LEU A 250 -8.47 19.68 -6.43
N ILE A 251 -9.69 19.68 -5.88
CA ILE A 251 -10.94 19.71 -6.66
C ILE A 251 -11.08 21.04 -7.43
N ALA A 252 -10.60 22.14 -6.85
CA ALA A 252 -10.63 23.47 -7.46
C ALA A 252 -9.48 23.73 -8.46
N THR A 253 -8.53 22.79 -8.60
CA THR A 253 -7.38 22.90 -9.49
C THR A 253 -7.81 22.82 -10.96
N GLU A 254 -7.39 23.80 -11.76
CA GLU A 254 -7.70 23.88 -13.19
C GLU A 254 -6.71 23.07 -14.04
N GLY A 255 -7.20 22.35 -15.05
CA GLY A 255 -6.37 21.56 -15.96
C GLY A 255 -6.31 20.06 -15.64
N LEU A 256 -6.95 19.61 -14.56
CA LEU A 256 -7.14 18.19 -14.27
C LEU A 256 -8.09 17.54 -15.27
N THR A 257 -7.83 16.29 -15.64
CA THR A 257 -8.76 15.49 -16.44
C THR A 257 -10.03 15.23 -15.64
N LEU A 258 -11.13 14.95 -16.34
CA LEU A 258 -12.38 14.69 -15.64
C LEU A 258 -12.31 13.43 -14.77
N ARG A 259 -11.59 12.40 -15.23
CA ARG A 259 -11.29 11.22 -14.41
C ARG A 259 -10.60 11.59 -13.09
N GLN A 260 -9.57 12.42 -13.16
CA GLN A 260 -8.82 12.87 -11.98
C GLN A 260 -9.70 13.68 -11.02
N GLN A 261 -10.49 14.60 -11.58
CA GLN A 261 -11.45 15.41 -10.82
C GLN A 261 -12.52 14.56 -10.12
N MET A 262 -12.99 13.50 -10.78
CA MET A 262 -13.94 12.54 -10.22
C MET A 262 -13.28 11.70 -9.12
N ASP A 263 -12.09 11.15 -9.38
CA ASP A 263 -11.35 10.34 -8.38
C ASP A 263 -11.01 11.16 -7.12
N ALA A 264 -10.69 12.45 -7.26
CA ALA A 264 -10.49 13.36 -6.12
C ALA A 264 -11.77 13.60 -5.32
N ARG A 265 -12.91 13.85 -5.99
CA ARG A 265 -14.21 14.01 -5.31
C ARG A 265 -14.64 12.73 -4.58
N LEU A 266 -14.48 11.56 -5.20
CA LEU A 266 -14.83 10.29 -4.57
C LEU A 266 -13.96 9.99 -3.35
N ALA A 267 -12.67 10.31 -3.40
CA ALA A 267 -11.78 10.18 -2.24
C ALA A 267 -12.17 11.15 -1.12
N TYR A 268 -12.44 12.41 -1.46
CA TYR A 268 -12.89 13.42 -0.50
C TYR A 268 -14.22 13.04 0.17
N ALA A 269 -15.21 12.59 -0.60
CA ALA A 269 -16.49 12.13 -0.08
C ALA A 269 -16.34 10.94 0.88
N THR A 270 -15.44 10.01 0.55
CA THR A 270 -15.13 8.85 1.41
C THR A 270 -14.49 9.28 2.73
N TRP A 271 -13.62 10.29 2.71
CA TRP A 271 -13.02 10.86 3.91
C TRP A 271 -14.07 11.58 4.78
N LEU A 272 -14.96 12.38 4.19
CA LEU A 272 -16.08 13.01 4.90
C LEU A 272 -17.01 11.96 5.55
N GLU A 273 -17.31 10.88 4.84
CA GLU A 273 -18.08 9.75 5.39
C GLU A 273 -17.35 9.14 6.60
N PHE A 274 -16.04 8.92 6.50
CA PHE A 274 -15.23 8.41 7.59
C PHE A 274 -15.23 9.34 8.82
N LYS A 275 -15.26 10.66 8.61
CA LYS A 275 -15.41 11.65 9.69
C LYS A 275 -16.80 11.69 10.32
N GLY A 276 -17.80 11.13 9.65
CA GLY A 276 -19.20 11.12 10.07
C GLY A 276 -20.03 12.26 9.50
N ASP A 277 -19.47 13.07 8.61
CA ASP A 277 -20.13 14.22 7.98
C ASP A 277 -20.93 13.78 6.74
N THR A 278 -22.01 13.03 6.98
CA THR A 278 -22.81 12.41 5.91
C THR A 278 -23.47 13.44 4.99
N GLY A 279 -23.93 14.58 5.51
CA GLY A 279 -24.54 15.64 4.70
C GLY A 279 -23.61 16.13 3.57
N PRO A 280 -22.44 16.72 3.89
CA PRO A 280 -21.44 17.12 2.91
C PRO A 280 -20.96 15.96 2.02
N ALA A 281 -20.72 14.78 2.60
CA ALA A 281 -20.30 13.61 1.83
C ALA A 281 -21.31 13.27 0.71
N GLY A 282 -22.61 13.31 1.02
CA GLY A 282 -23.68 13.06 0.07
C GLY A 282 -23.70 14.05 -1.09
N VAL A 283 -23.43 15.33 -0.84
CA VAL A 283 -23.31 16.37 -1.89
C VAL A 283 -22.13 16.07 -2.79
N VAL A 284 -20.95 15.77 -2.22
CA VAL A 284 -19.75 15.49 -3.02
C VAL A 284 -19.92 14.22 -3.88
N TYR A 285 -20.62 13.18 -3.38
CA TYR A 285 -20.95 12.02 -4.20
C TYR A 285 -21.90 12.36 -5.36
N GLN A 286 -22.90 13.21 -5.12
CA GLN A 286 -23.81 13.68 -6.18
C GLN A 286 -23.04 14.50 -7.23
N ASP A 287 -22.18 15.42 -6.79
CA ASP A 287 -21.32 16.21 -7.67
C ASP A 287 -20.43 15.32 -8.55
N ALA A 288 -19.92 14.20 -8.01
CA ALA A 288 -19.13 13.24 -8.79
C ALA A 288 -19.97 12.54 -9.88
N VAL A 289 -21.23 12.19 -9.59
CA VAL A 289 -22.16 11.62 -10.58
C VAL A 289 -22.53 12.65 -11.65
N GLU A 290 -22.84 13.88 -11.25
CA GLU A 290 -23.15 14.98 -12.18
C GLU A 290 -21.97 15.31 -13.08
N LEU A 291 -20.75 15.31 -12.54
CA LEU A 291 -19.53 15.47 -13.31
C LEU A 291 -19.38 14.35 -14.35
N ALA A 292 -19.64 13.10 -13.99
CA ALA A 292 -19.61 11.98 -14.94
C ALA A 292 -20.68 12.10 -16.04
N LEU A 293 -21.86 12.64 -15.73
CA LEU A 293 -22.92 12.92 -16.71
C LEU A 293 -22.54 14.05 -17.67
N SER A 294 -21.82 15.07 -17.20
CA SER A 294 -21.37 16.21 -18.02
C SER A 294 -20.50 15.81 -19.21
N GLN A 295 -19.88 14.62 -19.18
CA GLN A 295 -19.03 14.09 -20.25
C GLN A 295 -19.78 13.75 -21.54
N ARG A 296 -21.09 13.48 -21.46
CA ARG A 296 -21.89 13.01 -22.59
C ARG A 296 -23.19 13.80 -22.74
N PRO A 297 -23.11 15.11 -23.06
CA PRO A 297 -24.29 15.96 -23.22
C PRO A 297 -25.11 15.63 -24.48
N SER A 298 -24.56 14.82 -25.39
CA SER A 298 -25.18 14.47 -26.70
C SER A 298 -26.00 13.17 -26.68
N LEU A 299 -26.30 12.62 -25.51
CA LEU A 299 -27.17 11.44 -25.42
C LEU A 299 -28.61 11.80 -25.79
N PRO A 300 -29.35 10.90 -26.49
CA PRO A 300 -30.70 11.18 -26.96
C PRO A 300 -31.73 11.28 -25.82
N GLU A 301 -31.46 10.65 -24.69
CA GLU A 301 -32.30 10.67 -23.49
C GLU A 301 -31.44 10.90 -22.23
N GLU A 302 -32.09 11.32 -21.14
CA GLU A 302 -31.43 11.50 -19.85
C GLU A 302 -30.93 10.14 -19.33
N ALA A 303 -29.61 10.05 -19.10
CA ALA A 303 -28.96 8.78 -18.76
C ALA A 303 -29.33 8.27 -17.36
N VAL A 304 -29.73 9.16 -16.46
CA VAL A 304 -30.04 8.87 -15.06
C VAL A 304 -31.35 9.56 -14.67
N ASP A 305 -32.28 8.81 -14.09
CA ASP A 305 -33.44 9.39 -13.42
C ASP A 305 -32.99 10.06 -12.11
N LYS A 306 -33.05 11.40 -12.02
CA LYS A 306 -32.61 12.17 -10.86
C LYS A 306 -33.40 11.89 -9.58
N THR A 307 -34.60 11.31 -9.68
CA THR A 307 -35.43 11.01 -8.51
C THR A 307 -34.97 9.73 -7.82
N ASN A 308 -34.68 8.69 -8.60
CA ASN A 308 -34.32 7.36 -8.09
C ASN A 308 -32.83 7.02 -8.27
N TRP A 309 -32.08 7.87 -8.98
CA TRP A 309 -30.68 7.68 -9.37
C TRP A 309 -30.41 6.39 -10.15
N THR A 310 -31.42 5.90 -10.88
CA THR A 310 -31.34 4.68 -11.70
C THR A 310 -30.97 5.00 -13.15
N LEU A 311 -30.19 4.12 -13.77
CA LEU A 311 -29.81 4.24 -15.17
C LEU A 311 -30.99 3.94 -16.11
N ASN A 312 -31.15 4.75 -17.15
CA ASN A 312 -32.13 4.52 -18.22
C ASN A 312 -31.51 3.68 -19.34
N GLU A 313 -32.14 2.55 -19.69
CA GLU A 313 -31.68 1.64 -20.74
C GLU A 313 -31.76 2.27 -22.15
N ALA A 314 -32.71 3.19 -22.37
CA ALA A 314 -32.92 3.84 -23.65
C ALA A 314 -31.85 4.90 -24.00
N ALA A 315 -31.09 5.38 -23.00
CA ALA A 315 -29.98 6.32 -23.20
C ALA A 315 -28.70 5.65 -23.78
N GLY A 316 -28.69 4.32 -23.90
CA GLY A 316 -27.54 3.54 -24.36
C GLY A 316 -26.53 3.21 -23.24
N PRO A 317 -25.40 2.56 -23.57
CA PRO A 317 -24.49 2.03 -22.56
C PRO A 317 -23.79 3.17 -21.78
N PRO A 318 -23.74 3.08 -20.42
CA PRO A 318 -23.16 4.12 -19.57
C PRO A 318 -21.64 4.17 -19.68
N SER A 319 -21.04 5.32 -19.34
CA SER A 319 -19.58 5.47 -19.27
C SER A 319 -18.99 4.76 -18.04
N ALA A 320 -17.71 4.41 -18.09
CA ALA A 320 -17.01 3.80 -16.95
C ALA A 320 -16.98 4.72 -15.72
N ASN A 321 -16.85 6.04 -15.94
CA ASN A 321 -16.89 7.03 -14.87
C ASN A 321 -18.27 7.10 -14.19
N LEU A 322 -19.35 7.00 -14.97
CA LEU A 322 -20.71 6.98 -14.44
C LEU A 322 -20.96 5.70 -13.63
N LEU A 323 -20.54 4.54 -14.13
CA LEU A 323 -20.63 3.27 -13.41
C LEU A 323 -19.85 3.34 -12.08
N THR A 324 -18.64 3.89 -12.08
CA THR A 324 -17.81 4.04 -10.88
C THR A 324 -18.47 4.95 -9.85
N SER A 325 -18.90 6.14 -10.28
CA SER A 325 -19.49 7.15 -9.39
C SER A 325 -20.83 6.73 -8.81
N LEU A 326 -21.71 6.15 -9.63
CA LEU A 326 -22.99 5.61 -9.14
C LEU A 326 -22.80 4.42 -8.20
N THR A 327 -21.81 3.57 -8.45
CA THR A 327 -21.48 2.47 -7.51
C THR A 327 -21.06 3.05 -6.15
N ALA A 328 -20.17 4.05 -6.15
CA ALA A 328 -19.75 4.73 -4.92
C ALA A 328 -20.93 5.41 -4.20
N PHE A 329 -21.79 6.13 -4.93
CA PHE A 329 -22.98 6.75 -4.35
C PHE A 329 -23.98 5.73 -3.78
N ALA A 330 -24.20 4.61 -4.48
CA ALA A 330 -25.04 3.52 -3.98
C ALA A 330 -24.46 2.89 -2.70
N THR A 331 -23.14 2.69 -2.62
CA THR A 331 -22.50 2.20 -1.38
C THR A 331 -22.66 3.19 -0.23
N TYR A 332 -22.52 4.49 -0.49
CA TYR A 332 -22.78 5.54 0.51
C TYR A 332 -24.23 5.51 1.01
N LYS A 333 -25.20 5.39 0.10
CA LYS A 333 -26.63 5.25 0.45
C LYS A 333 -26.91 4.02 1.30
N ALA A 334 -26.31 2.88 0.97
CA ALA A 334 -26.44 1.65 1.76
C ALA A 334 -25.87 1.83 3.18
N ARG A 335 -24.70 2.45 3.30
CA ARG A 335 -24.00 2.67 4.60
C ARG A 335 -24.68 3.70 5.49
N THR A 336 -25.34 4.69 4.89
CA THR A 336 -26.11 5.71 5.62
C THR A 336 -27.53 5.28 5.99
N GLY A 337 -27.97 4.08 5.58
CA GLY A 337 -29.25 3.47 5.96
C GLY A 337 -30.38 3.62 4.93
N ASP A 338 -30.13 4.26 3.79
CA ASP A 338 -31.09 4.34 2.68
C ASP A 338 -30.96 3.13 1.75
N VAL A 339 -31.30 1.97 2.32
CA VAL A 339 -31.08 0.65 1.72
C VAL A 339 -31.97 0.42 0.49
N THR A 340 -33.18 0.97 0.49
CA THR A 340 -34.14 0.88 -0.63
C THR A 340 -33.64 1.58 -1.88
N SER A 341 -33.17 2.83 -1.75
CA SER A 341 -32.60 3.55 -2.90
C SER A 341 -31.31 2.88 -3.35
N ALA A 342 -30.42 2.49 -2.42
CA ALA A 342 -29.19 1.77 -2.77
C ALA A 342 -29.46 0.48 -3.58
N LEU A 343 -30.43 -0.33 -3.16
CA LEU A 343 -30.80 -1.56 -3.89
C LEU A 343 -31.26 -1.27 -5.32
N SER A 344 -32.11 -0.25 -5.50
CA SER A 344 -32.60 0.13 -6.84
C SER A 344 -31.46 0.57 -7.77
N ILE A 345 -30.50 1.34 -7.24
CA ILE A 345 -29.32 1.79 -7.99
C ILE A 345 -28.44 0.59 -8.35
N PHE A 346 -28.13 -0.30 -7.39
CA PHE A 346 -27.32 -1.50 -7.66
C PHE A 346 -27.95 -2.44 -8.68
N VAL A 347 -29.26 -2.66 -8.62
CA VAL A 347 -29.96 -3.47 -9.63
C VAL A 347 -29.89 -2.81 -11.01
N SER A 348 -30.04 -1.48 -11.09
CA SER A 348 -29.91 -0.74 -12.35
C SER A 348 -28.48 -0.82 -12.92
N LEU A 349 -27.46 -0.72 -12.05
CA LEU A 349 -26.05 -0.88 -12.42
C LEU A 349 -25.75 -2.29 -12.94
N LEU A 350 -26.28 -3.32 -12.28
CA LEU A 350 -26.08 -4.72 -12.70
C LEU A 350 -26.69 -4.97 -14.08
N ARG A 351 -27.90 -4.45 -14.34
CA ARG A 351 -28.53 -4.52 -15.68
C ARG A 351 -27.69 -3.80 -16.73
N ALA A 352 -27.24 -2.58 -16.42
CA ALA A 352 -26.43 -1.80 -17.33
C ALA A 352 -25.10 -2.49 -17.68
N ARG A 353 -24.41 -3.07 -16.68
CA ARG A 353 -23.19 -3.85 -16.92
C ARG A 353 -23.42 -5.11 -17.75
N ARG A 354 -24.52 -5.84 -17.50
CA ARG A 354 -24.89 -7.00 -18.31
C ARG A 354 -25.20 -6.65 -19.78
N SER A 355 -25.63 -5.42 -20.05
CA SER A 355 -25.91 -4.88 -21.38
C SER A 355 -24.67 -4.36 -22.14
N LEU A 356 -23.50 -4.32 -21.49
CA LEU A 356 -22.26 -3.82 -22.12
C LEU A 356 -21.84 -4.66 -23.34
N PRO A 357 -21.18 -4.04 -24.32
CA PRO A 357 -20.69 -4.74 -25.51
C PRO A 357 -19.67 -5.82 -25.11
N LYS A 358 -19.79 -7.01 -25.73
CA LYS A 358 -18.83 -8.10 -25.55
C LYS A 358 -17.52 -7.78 -26.29
N PRO A 359 -16.36 -8.27 -25.79
CA PRO A 359 -15.10 -8.05 -26.47
C PRO A 359 -15.11 -8.71 -27.86
N ASP A 360 -14.69 -7.96 -28.88
CA ASP A 360 -14.51 -8.48 -30.24
C ASP A 360 -13.40 -9.53 -30.23
N THR A 361 -13.76 -10.80 -30.40
CA THR A 361 -12.83 -11.94 -30.44
C THR A 361 -11.96 -11.98 -31.71
N SER A 362 -12.14 -11.06 -32.66
CA SER A 362 -11.57 -11.15 -34.01
C SER A 362 -10.30 -10.33 -34.29
N ILE A 363 -9.79 -9.49 -33.37
CA ILE A 363 -8.66 -8.58 -33.68
C ILE A 363 -7.40 -8.82 -32.82
N THR A 364 -7.49 -9.52 -31.69
CA THR A 364 -6.34 -9.69 -30.78
C THR A 364 -5.32 -10.79 -31.14
N ALA A 365 -5.51 -11.52 -32.25
CA ALA A 365 -4.55 -12.55 -32.67
C ALA A 365 -3.33 -11.99 -33.44
N SER A 366 -3.34 -10.73 -33.85
CA SER A 366 -2.27 -10.12 -34.65
C SER A 366 -1.66 -8.91 -33.95
N LEU A 367 -0.71 -9.17 -33.03
CA LEU A 367 0.48 -8.33 -32.74
C LEU A 367 1.27 -8.95 -31.57
N GLY A 368 1.39 -10.27 -31.55
CA GLY A 368 2.39 -10.97 -30.75
C GLY A 368 3.74 -10.88 -31.44
N GLY A 369 4.30 -9.66 -31.54
CA GLY A 369 5.67 -9.48 -32.01
C GLY A 369 6.63 -10.10 -31.00
N SER A 370 7.03 -11.35 -31.23
CA SER A 370 8.12 -11.98 -30.49
C SER A 370 9.43 -11.34 -30.91
N THR A 371 9.79 -10.22 -30.28
CA THR A 371 11.16 -9.74 -30.37
C THR A 371 12.02 -10.70 -29.57
N LEU A 372 12.84 -11.50 -30.27
CA LEU A 372 13.94 -12.27 -29.70
C LEU A 372 14.89 -11.29 -28.98
N ASP A 373 14.60 -11.07 -27.70
CA ASP A 373 15.26 -10.05 -26.90
C ASP A 373 16.61 -10.60 -26.40
N SER A 374 17.66 -10.30 -27.17
CA SER A 374 19.05 -10.59 -26.85
C SER A 374 19.40 -10.11 -25.44
N SER A 375 20.17 -10.88 -24.66
CA SER A 375 20.60 -10.47 -23.32
C SER A 375 21.31 -9.09 -23.30
N ILE A 376 21.85 -8.64 -24.44
CA ILE A 376 22.45 -7.31 -24.61
C ILE A 376 21.39 -6.18 -24.63
N THR A 377 20.22 -6.39 -25.24
CA THR A 377 19.14 -5.39 -25.23
C THR A 377 18.58 -5.20 -23.82
N LYS A 378 18.55 -6.26 -22.99
CA LYS A 378 18.16 -6.16 -21.58
C LYS A 378 19.11 -5.29 -20.75
N VAL A 379 20.42 -5.39 -20.98
CA VAL A 379 21.41 -4.54 -20.28
C VAL A 379 21.31 -3.09 -20.76
N VAL A 380 21.19 -2.85 -22.07
CA VAL A 380 21.01 -1.49 -22.61
C VAL A 380 19.70 -0.87 -22.14
N ASN A 381 18.62 -1.65 -22.06
CA ASN A 381 17.32 -1.21 -21.54
C ASN A 381 17.31 -1.03 -20.01
N PHE A 382 18.30 -1.57 -19.29
CA PHE A 382 18.50 -1.28 -17.86
C PHE A 382 19.08 0.12 -17.64
N PHE A 383 19.99 0.55 -18.51
CA PHE A 383 20.66 1.87 -18.41
C PHE A 383 19.94 3.00 -19.17
N ARG A 384 18.89 2.70 -19.92
CA ARG A 384 18.03 3.73 -20.55
C ARG A 384 16.91 4.12 -19.58
N PRO A 385 16.66 5.42 -19.38
CA PRO A 385 15.54 5.86 -18.56
C PRO A 385 14.24 5.32 -19.17
N PRO A 386 13.35 4.70 -18.37
CA PRO A 386 12.09 4.20 -18.90
C PRO A 386 11.24 5.38 -19.40
N PRO A 387 10.52 5.23 -20.53
CA PRO A 387 9.54 6.23 -20.93
C PRO A 387 8.45 6.32 -19.85
N TYR A 388 7.96 7.53 -19.59
CA TYR A 388 6.82 7.72 -18.70
C TYR A 388 5.61 6.96 -19.27
N PRO A 389 4.80 6.24 -18.46
CA PRO A 389 3.77 5.37 -18.99
C PRO A 389 2.71 6.16 -19.76
N ALA A 390 2.04 5.50 -20.70
CA ALA A 390 0.91 6.11 -21.41
C ALA A 390 -0.22 6.48 -20.41
N PRO A 391 -0.99 7.55 -20.69
CA PRO A 391 -2.13 7.93 -19.86
C PRO A 391 -3.11 6.77 -19.69
N PRO A 392 -3.69 6.59 -18.49
CA PRO A 392 -4.78 5.65 -18.29
C PRO A 392 -6.00 6.10 -19.11
N PRO A 393 -6.93 5.18 -19.41
CA PRO A 393 -8.16 5.54 -20.10
C PRO A 393 -8.99 6.53 -19.25
N ASP A 394 -9.49 7.59 -19.88
CA ASP A 394 -10.25 8.67 -19.23
C ASP A 394 -11.62 8.21 -18.69
N GLY A 395 -12.09 7.02 -19.06
CA GLY A 395 -13.35 6.44 -18.55
C GLY A 395 -14.64 7.07 -19.12
N SER A 396 -14.51 7.95 -20.09
CA SER A 396 -15.60 8.70 -20.75
C SER A 396 -16.45 7.83 -21.69
N TYR A 397 -15.90 6.71 -22.16
CA TYR A 397 -16.58 5.76 -23.03
C TYR A 397 -17.11 4.56 -22.22
N PRO A 398 -18.12 3.84 -22.76
CA PRO A 398 -18.57 2.60 -22.15
C PRO A 398 -17.44 1.56 -22.08
N PRO A 399 -17.26 0.87 -20.95
CA PRO A 399 -16.32 -0.24 -20.88
C PRO A 399 -16.83 -1.42 -21.72
N VAL A 400 -15.89 -2.25 -22.15
CA VAL A 400 -16.20 -3.53 -22.80
C VAL A 400 -16.38 -4.56 -21.69
N ARG A 401 -17.35 -5.47 -21.85
CA ARG A 401 -17.66 -6.55 -20.88
C ARG A 401 -16.56 -7.61 -20.85
N ASP A 402 -15.40 -7.23 -20.33
CA ASP A 402 -14.22 -8.07 -20.15
C ASP A 402 -14.26 -8.81 -18.79
N SER A 403 -13.21 -9.56 -18.50
CA SER A 403 -13.09 -10.30 -17.24
C SER A 403 -13.09 -9.40 -15.99
N LYS A 404 -12.65 -8.14 -16.11
CA LYS A 404 -12.71 -7.17 -15.03
C LYS A 404 -14.16 -6.77 -14.77
N GLU A 405 -14.90 -6.43 -15.82
CA GLU A 405 -16.32 -6.07 -15.72
C GLU A 405 -17.17 -7.22 -15.16
N LEU A 406 -16.87 -8.49 -15.50
CA LEU A 406 -17.53 -9.65 -14.90
C LEU A 406 -17.28 -9.78 -13.40
N CYS A 407 -16.10 -9.38 -12.91
CA CYS A 407 -15.82 -9.34 -11.49
C CYS A 407 -16.45 -8.12 -10.80
N GLU A 408 -16.62 -7.00 -11.50
CA GLU A 408 -17.42 -5.88 -11.01
C GLU A 408 -18.93 -6.25 -10.95
N GLU A 409 -19.45 -7.08 -11.87
CA GLU A 409 -20.79 -7.69 -11.77
C GLU A 409 -20.91 -8.58 -10.52
N ALA A 410 -19.91 -9.41 -10.24
CA ALA A 410 -19.87 -10.22 -9.02
C ALA A 410 -19.91 -9.34 -7.76
N ALA A 411 -19.15 -8.24 -7.72
CA ALA A 411 -19.18 -7.28 -6.62
C ALA A 411 -20.59 -6.70 -6.39
N LEU A 412 -21.29 -6.34 -7.47
CA LEU A 412 -22.68 -5.85 -7.39
C LEU A 412 -23.63 -6.91 -6.83
N SER A 413 -23.50 -8.17 -7.27
CA SER A 413 -24.29 -9.29 -6.72
C SER A 413 -24.04 -9.48 -5.22
N LEU A 414 -22.80 -9.30 -4.75
CA LEU A 414 -22.48 -9.36 -3.32
C LEU A 414 -23.18 -8.24 -2.54
N HIS A 415 -23.12 -6.99 -3.01
CA HIS A 415 -23.81 -5.87 -2.36
C HIS A 415 -25.34 -6.02 -2.35
N ILE A 416 -25.93 -6.49 -3.45
CA ILE A 416 -27.36 -6.81 -3.52
C ILE A 416 -27.71 -7.89 -2.50
N GLY A 417 -26.90 -8.96 -2.42
CA GLY A 417 -27.08 -10.05 -1.46
C GLY A 417 -27.01 -9.60 0.00
N GLU A 418 -26.04 -8.75 0.34
CA GLU A 418 -25.91 -8.13 1.67
C GLU A 418 -27.15 -7.32 2.04
N ILE A 419 -27.61 -6.47 1.13
CA ILE A 419 -28.79 -5.62 1.33
C ILE A 419 -30.05 -6.47 1.52
N LEU A 420 -30.28 -7.47 0.67
CA LEU A 420 -31.44 -8.35 0.76
C LEU A 420 -31.40 -9.18 2.05
N TYR A 421 -30.22 -9.61 2.49
CA TYR A 421 -30.05 -10.33 3.74
C TYR A 421 -30.31 -9.45 4.98
N ALA A 422 -29.82 -8.20 4.96
CA ALA A 422 -29.94 -7.28 6.07
C ALA A 422 -31.33 -6.64 6.20
N SER A 423 -32.05 -6.45 5.09
CA SER A 423 -33.30 -5.67 5.04
C SER A 423 -34.51 -6.36 5.69
N GLN A 424 -34.84 -7.59 5.31
CA GLN A 424 -36.02 -8.31 5.83
C GLN A 424 -35.73 -9.80 6.07
N GLN A 425 -36.40 -10.41 7.05
CA GLN A 425 -36.19 -11.84 7.35
C GLN A 425 -36.63 -12.76 6.20
N SER A 426 -37.65 -12.37 5.44
CA SER A 426 -38.17 -13.13 4.28
C SER A 426 -37.22 -13.14 3.08
N SER A 427 -36.38 -12.11 2.90
CA SER A 427 -35.43 -11.98 1.80
C SER A 427 -34.03 -12.51 2.12
N ARG A 428 -33.81 -13.09 3.31
CA ARG A 428 -32.48 -13.59 3.72
C ARG A 428 -31.95 -14.75 2.91
N GLU A 429 -32.81 -15.71 2.59
CA GLU A 429 -32.40 -16.83 1.74
C GLU A 429 -32.12 -16.37 0.30
N GLU A 430 -32.88 -15.37 -0.18
CA GLU A 430 -32.64 -14.75 -1.48
C GLU A 430 -31.30 -14.00 -1.48
N GLY A 431 -31.02 -13.19 -0.45
CA GLY A 431 -29.74 -12.49 -0.30
C GLY A 431 -28.55 -13.44 -0.28
N LEU A 432 -28.68 -14.58 0.42
CA LEU A 432 -27.69 -15.66 0.37
C LEU A 432 -27.50 -16.23 -1.05
N GLY A 433 -28.58 -16.39 -1.81
CA GLY A 433 -28.52 -16.84 -3.20
C GLY A 433 -27.67 -15.91 -4.06
N TRP A 434 -27.89 -14.59 -3.95
CA TRP A 434 -27.09 -13.57 -4.63
C TRP A 434 -25.61 -13.60 -4.22
N THR A 435 -25.33 -13.77 -2.92
CA THR A 435 -23.95 -13.88 -2.42
C THR A 435 -23.24 -15.11 -2.98
N ARG A 436 -23.92 -16.26 -3.08
CA ARG A 436 -23.37 -17.48 -3.69
C ARG A 436 -23.05 -17.28 -5.17
N GLU A 437 -23.97 -16.69 -5.94
CA GLU A 437 -23.76 -16.37 -7.36
C GLU A 437 -22.55 -15.46 -7.55
N GLY A 438 -22.40 -14.41 -6.73
CA GLY A 438 -21.24 -13.53 -6.77
C GLY A 438 -19.91 -14.27 -6.51
N VAL A 439 -19.87 -15.16 -5.52
CA VAL A 439 -18.70 -16.01 -5.23
C VAL A 439 -18.39 -16.96 -6.38
N ASP A 440 -19.41 -17.58 -6.98
CA ASP A 440 -19.26 -18.49 -8.12
C ASP A 440 -18.63 -17.79 -9.33
N VAL A 441 -19.16 -16.62 -9.70
CA VAL A 441 -18.64 -15.83 -10.81
C VAL A 441 -17.20 -15.38 -10.53
N ALA A 442 -16.90 -14.87 -9.34
CA ALA A 442 -15.56 -14.39 -9.00
C ALA A 442 -14.51 -15.53 -9.03
N GLU A 443 -14.86 -16.71 -8.53
CA GLU A 443 -13.99 -17.89 -8.56
C GLU A 443 -13.76 -18.39 -9.99
N GLU A 444 -14.82 -18.47 -10.81
CA GLU A 444 -14.72 -18.88 -12.22
C GLU A 444 -13.81 -17.94 -13.01
N GLN A 445 -13.99 -16.62 -12.86
CA GLN A 445 -13.12 -15.65 -13.53
C GLN A 445 -11.66 -15.79 -13.08
N LEU A 446 -11.39 -16.00 -11.79
CA LEU A 446 -10.02 -16.20 -11.31
C LEU A 446 -9.32 -17.43 -11.89
N HIS A 447 -10.08 -18.49 -12.18
CA HIS A 447 -9.56 -19.68 -12.86
C HIS A 447 -9.23 -19.42 -14.33
N ASN A 448 -9.99 -18.55 -15.00
CA ASN A 448 -9.79 -18.21 -16.41
C ASN A 448 -8.69 -17.15 -16.65
N LEU A 449 -8.23 -16.47 -15.60
CA LEU A 449 -7.21 -15.42 -15.70
C LEU A 449 -5.78 -15.96 -15.58
N ASP A 450 -4.95 -15.63 -16.57
CA ASP A 450 -3.51 -15.90 -16.54
C ASP A 450 -2.76 -14.97 -15.58
N SER A 451 -1.56 -15.36 -15.16
CA SER A 451 -0.67 -14.53 -14.32
C SER A 451 0.00 -13.39 -15.09
N SER A 452 -0.53 -13.07 -16.28
CA SER A 452 -0.02 -12.04 -17.16
C SER A 452 -0.15 -10.64 -16.53
N LYS A 453 0.72 -9.71 -16.93
CA LYS A 453 0.62 -8.30 -16.49
C LYS A 453 -0.69 -7.63 -16.92
N LYS A 454 -1.29 -8.08 -18.04
CA LYS A 454 -2.53 -7.54 -18.59
C LYS A 454 -3.73 -7.86 -17.69
N ASP A 455 -3.72 -9.04 -17.09
CA ASP A 455 -4.85 -9.57 -16.29
C ASP A 455 -4.77 -9.20 -14.81
N ARG A 456 -3.68 -8.54 -14.39
CA ARG A 456 -3.46 -8.11 -13.00
C ARG A 456 -4.61 -7.29 -12.40
N PRO A 457 -5.19 -6.27 -13.06
CA PRO A 457 -6.29 -5.50 -12.47
C PRO A 457 -7.58 -6.32 -12.33
N ALA A 458 -7.92 -7.15 -13.32
CA ALA A 458 -9.06 -8.06 -13.25
C ALA A 458 -8.87 -9.05 -12.09
N ARG A 459 -7.70 -9.70 -12.03
CA ARG A 459 -7.37 -10.68 -10.99
C ARG A 459 -7.44 -10.09 -9.58
N LYS A 460 -6.97 -8.86 -9.40
CA LYS A 460 -7.06 -8.15 -8.11
C LYS A 460 -8.53 -7.97 -7.70
N THR A 461 -9.35 -7.43 -8.61
CA THR A 461 -10.77 -7.18 -8.36
C THR A 461 -11.52 -8.48 -8.03
N CYS A 462 -11.32 -9.53 -8.83
CA CYS A 462 -11.96 -10.83 -8.58
C CYS A 462 -11.51 -11.46 -7.26
N ARG A 463 -10.23 -11.30 -6.87
CA ARG A 463 -9.72 -11.78 -5.56
C ARG A 463 -10.40 -11.09 -4.40
N GLU A 464 -10.50 -9.76 -4.46
CA GLU A 464 -11.17 -8.95 -3.44
C GLU A 464 -12.65 -9.33 -3.33
N CYS A 465 -13.32 -9.58 -4.46
CA CYS A 465 -14.69 -10.06 -4.49
C CYS A 465 -14.82 -11.47 -3.88
N LEU A 466 -13.92 -12.39 -4.23
CA LEU A 466 -13.95 -13.76 -3.70
C LEU A 466 -13.66 -13.80 -2.20
N SER A 467 -12.68 -13.03 -1.71
CA SER A 467 -12.36 -12.98 -0.28
C SER A 467 -13.52 -12.40 0.52
N THR A 468 -14.05 -11.26 0.08
CA THR A 468 -15.18 -10.57 0.72
C THR A 468 -16.45 -11.41 0.65
N GLY A 469 -16.74 -12.02 -0.51
CA GLY A 469 -17.91 -12.86 -0.70
C GLY A 469 -17.91 -14.12 0.17
N LEU A 470 -16.77 -14.81 0.31
CA LEU A 470 -16.65 -15.98 1.19
C LEU A 470 -16.82 -15.59 2.67
N GLU A 471 -16.30 -14.42 3.07
CA GLU A 471 -16.46 -13.90 4.43
C GLU A 471 -17.93 -13.54 4.72
N ASN A 472 -18.56 -12.77 3.83
CA ASN A 472 -19.97 -12.42 3.93
C ASN A 472 -20.87 -13.64 3.99
N TRP A 473 -20.64 -14.61 3.09
CA TRP A 473 -21.39 -15.86 3.06
C TRP A 473 -21.27 -16.61 4.39
N SER A 474 -20.06 -16.68 4.97
CA SER A 474 -19.84 -17.31 6.27
C SER A 474 -20.61 -16.61 7.41
N VAL A 475 -20.64 -15.27 7.42
CA VAL A 475 -21.34 -14.47 8.43
C VAL A 475 -22.86 -14.66 8.32
N MET A 476 -23.40 -14.62 7.10
CA MET A 476 -24.83 -14.80 6.84
C MET A 476 -25.32 -16.20 7.24
N VAL A 477 -24.57 -17.25 6.89
CA VAL A 477 -24.90 -18.64 7.25
C VAL A 477 -24.80 -18.84 8.77
N ALA A 478 -23.78 -18.28 9.42
CA ALA A 478 -23.66 -18.33 10.88
C ALA A 478 -24.83 -17.63 11.58
N GLY A 479 -25.31 -16.51 11.03
CA GLY A 479 -26.52 -15.82 11.50
C GLY A 479 -27.75 -16.71 11.45
N LEU A 480 -28.01 -17.35 10.30
CA LEU A 480 -29.17 -18.24 10.14
C LEU A 480 -29.07 -19.50 11.01
N ALA A 481 -27.87 -20.07 11.17
CA ALA A 481 -27.64 -21.20 12.06
C ALA A 481 -27.98 -20.86 13.51
N LYS A 482 -27.58 -19.67 14.00
CA LYS A 482 -27.91 -19.18 15.35
C LYS A 482 -29.41 -18.97 15.52
N GLU A 483 -30.09 -18.42 14.52
CA GLU A 483 -31.54 -18.21 14.57
C GLU A 483 -32.31 -19.53 14.59
N GLU A 484 -31.88 -20.52 13.81
CA GLU A 484 -32.51 -21.84 13.82
C GLU A 484 -32.30 -22.56 15.16
N ALA A 485 -31.10 -22.45 15.74
CA ALA A 485 -30.83 -22.96 17.08
C ALA A 485 -31.72 -22.28 18.13
N ALA A 486 -31.81 -20.95 18.11
CA ALA A 486 -32.68 -20.19 19.02
C ALA A 486 -34.17 -20.54 18.85
N LYS A 487 -34.65 -20.75 17.61
CA LYS A 487 -36.02 -21.21 17.35
C LYS A 487 -36.26 -22.62 17.90
N LYS A 488 -35.30 -23.53 17.78
CA LYS A 488 -35.38 -24.89 18.34
C LYS A 488 -35.41 -24.86 19.87
N GLU A 489 -34.55 -24.07 20.50
CA GLU A 489 -34.53 -23.88 21.95
C GLU A 489 -35.86 -23.28 22.45
N ALA A 490 -36.38 -22.24 21.78
CA ALA A 490 -37.67 -21.65 22.10
C ALA A 490 -38.84 -22.63 21.93
N ALA A 491 -38.81 -23.49 20.90
CA ALA A 491 -39.80 -24.54 20.67
C ALA A 491 -39.72 -25.66 21.72
N MET A 492 -38.52 -25.96 22.24
CA MET A 492 -38.32 -26.92 23.33
C MET A 492 -38.73 -26.37 24.70
N ALA A 493 -38.70 -25.04 24.88
CA ALA A 493 -39.11 -24.35 26.11
C ALA A 493 -40.63 -24.16 26.27
N GLN A 494 -41.42 -24.44 25.22
CA GLN A 494 -42.89 -24.43 25.32
C GLN A 494 -43.41 -25.73 25.96
N PRO A 495 -44.33 -25.67 26.94
CA PRO A 495 -44.87 -26.86 27.58
C PRO A 495 -45.64 -27.71 26.56
N LYS A 496 -45.11 -28.91 26.27
CA LYS A 496 -45.73 -29.87 25.35
C LYS A 496 -47.12 -30.25 25.86
N LYS A 497 -48.19 -29.84 25.16
CA LYS A 497 -49.49 -30.52 25.27
C LYS A 497 -49.27 -31.97 24.83
N SER A 498 -49.58 -32.90 25.72
CA SER A 498 -49.34 -34.33 25.58
C SER A 498 -50.12 -34.91 24.39
N THR A 499 -49.48 -35.08 23.24
CA THR A 499 -49.98 -35.91 22.15
C THR A 499 -49.33 -37.29 22.23
N TRP A 500 -50.13 -38.29 22.61
CA TRP A 500 -49.80 -39.68 22.96
C TRP A 500 -49.50 -40.59 21.74
N PHE A 501 -48.91 -40.09 20.65
CA PHE A 501 -48.58 -40.95 19.50
C PHE A 501 -47.19 -40.62 18.93
N GLY A 502 -46.14 -41.08 19.60
CA GLY A 502 -44.75 -40.78 19.20
C GLY A 502 -43.72 -41.86 19.54
N LEU A 503 -44.11 -43.14 19.49
CA LEU A 503 -43.19 -44.27 19.73
C LEU A 503 -42.85 -45.07 18.46
N TRP A 504 -42.86 -44.45 17.29
CA TRP A 504 -42.31 -45.04 16.06
C TRP A 504 -41.58 -43.94 15.29
N GLY A 505 -40.25 -44.03 15.23
CA GLY A 505 -39.40 -43.10 14.49
C GLY A 505 -38.48 -42.23 15.35
N LYS A 506 -37.71 -42.84 16.26
CA LYS A 506 -36.49 -42.22 16.75
C LYS A 506 -35.33 -42.75 15.90
N GLN A 507 -35.26 -42.25 14.67
CA GLN A 507 -34.04 -42.34 13.90
C GLN A 507 -33.14 -41.21 14.42
N GLU A 508 -32.07 -41.62 15.07
CA GLU A 508 -30.95 -40.77 15.45
C GLU A 508 -30.27 -40.34 14.14
N GLU A 509 -30.85 -39.35 13.47
CA GLU A 509 -30.32 -38.81 12.24
C GLU A 509 -29.28 -37.75 12.57
N GLU A 510 -28.05 -38.03 12.16
CA GLU A 510 -26.97 -37.08 11.85
C GLU A 510 -27.40 -36.04 10.78
N ASN A 511 -28.61 -35.48 10.87
CA ASN A 511 -29.03 -34.36 10.06
C ASN A 511 -28.35 -33.12 10.64
N LEU A 512 -27.10 -32.91 10.20
CA LEU A 512 -26.47 -31.60 10.21
C LEU A 512 -27.51 -30.58 9.77
N THR A 513 -27.83 -29.64 10.65
CA THR A 513 -28.73 -28.53 10.36
C THR A 513 -28.34 -27.92 9.00
N ARG A 514 -29.30 -27.59 8.13
CA ARG A 514 -29.05 -27.08 6.76
C ARG A 514 -27.88 -26.10 6.69
N TRP A 515 -27.86 -25.13 7.60
CA TRP A 515 -26.84 -24.08 7.70
C TRP A 515 -25.49 -24.57 8.23
N VAL A 516 -25.45 -25.63 9.05
CA VAL A 516 -24.21 -26.26 9.50
C VAL A 516 -23.56 -27.06 8.37
N ALA A 517 -24.36 -27.73 7.54
CA ALA A 517 -23.84 -28.36 6.33
C ALA A 517 -23.26 -27.32 5.36
N GLU A 518 -23.94 -26.18 5.19
CA GLU A 518 -23.47 -25.10 4.34
C GLU A 518 -22.19 -24.43 4.88
N ALA A 519 -22.05 -24.27 6.20
CA ALA A 519 -20.82 -23.77 6.81
C ALA A 519 -19.61 -24.65 6.46
N LYS A 520 -19.78 -25.98 6.41
CA LYS A 520 -18.72 -26.90 5.96
C LYS A 520 -18.37 -26.70 4.48
N VAL A 521 -19.37 -26.48 3.63
CA VAL A 521 -19.14 -26.17 2.20
C VAL A 521 -18.31 -24.91 2.04
N ILE A 522 -18.59 -23.86 2.82
CA ILE A 522 -17.83 -22.62 2.81
C ILE A 522 -16.37 -22.86 3.24
N GLU A 523 -16.15 -23.62 4.30
CA GLU A 523 -14.80 -23.93 4.79
C GLU A 523 -13.98 -24.71 3.76
N GLU A 524 -14.57 -25.74 3.14
CA GLU A 524 -13.93 -26.50 2.06
C GLU A 524 -13.62 -25.63 0.84
N ARG A 525 -14.54 -24.73 0.48
CA ARG A 525 -14.35 -23.81 -0.63
C ARG A 525 -13.23 -22.80 -0.33
N ARG A 526 -13.22 -22.22 0.88
CA ARG A 526 -12.14 -21.35 1.35
C ARG A 526 -10.79 -22.04 1.24
N ARG A 527 -10.70 -23.30 1.69
CA ARG A 527 -9.49 -24.12 1.57
C ARG A 527 -9.07 -24.35 0.12
N ARG A 528 -10.01 -24.59 -0.80
CA ARG A 528 -9.72 -24.78 -2.23
C ARG A 528 -9.24 -23.49 -2.89
N SER A 529 -9.88 -22.37 -2.57
CA SER A 529 -9.59 -21.08 -3.18
C SER A 529 -8.38 -20.36 -2.55
N GLN A 530 -7.79 -20.89 -1.47
CA GLN A 530 -6.57 -20.33 -0.85
C GLN A 530 -5.45 -20.08 -1.87
N GLY A 531 -5.20 -21.02 -2.78
CA GLY A 531 -4.18 -20.85 -3.83
C GLY A 531 -4.49 -19.75 -4.84
N LEU A 532 -5.77 -19.38 -5.01
CA LEU A 532 -6.17 -18.25 -5.85
C LEU A 532 -6.01 -16.92 -5.11
N LEU A 533 -6.23 -16.91 -3.79
CA LEU A 533 -6.18 -15.73 -2.92
C LEU A 533 -4.74 -15.32 -2.57
N GLU A 534 -3.81 -16.27 -2.44
CA GLU A 534 -2.40 -15.97 -2.15
C GLU A 534 -1.68 -15.34 -3.36
N GLU A 535 -1.08 -14.16 -3.17
CA GLU A 535 -0.14 -13.58 -4.16
C GLU A 535 1.22 -14.25 -3.99
N LEU A 536 1.47 -15.34 -4.73
CA LEU A 536 2.81 -15.90 -4.85
C LEU A 536 3.70 -14.86 -5.58
N LYS A 537 4.42 -14.03 -4.81
CA LYS A 537 5.50 -13.21 -5.37
C LYS A 537 6.50 -14.18 -6.04
N PRO A 538 6.89 -13.95 -7.31
CA PRO A 538 7.96 -14.75 -7.90
C PRO A 538 9.21 -14.64 -7.03
N PRO A 539 10.00 -15.72 -6.87
CA PRO A 539 11.21 -15.67 -6.06
C PRO A 539 12.08 -14.50 -6.54
N PRO A 540 12.70 -13.74 -5.62
CA PRO A 540 13.54 -12.62 -5.99
C PRO A 540 14.63 -13.12 -6.94
N ASN A 541 14.78 -12.45 -8.09
CA ASN A 541 15.89 -12.72 -8.99
C ASN A 541 17.19 -12.56 -8.18
N ALA A 542 18.14 -13.48 -8.32
CA ALA A 542 19.37 -13.49 -7.51
C ALA A 542 20.17 -12.17 -7.52
N PHE A 543 19.91 -11.29 -8.50
CA PHE A 543 20.45 -9.92 -8.54
C PHE A 543 19.75 -8.94 -7.60
N SER A 544 18.43 -9.03 -7.36
CA SER A 544 17.72 -8.12 -6.46
C SER A 544 17.98 -8.41 -4.98
N SER A 545 18.32 -9.66 -4.63
CA SER A 545 18.68 -10.06 -3.26
C SER A 545 20.08 -9.63 -2.80
N LEU A 546 20.91 -9.13 -3.73
CA LEU A 546 22.24 -8.60 -3.42
C LEU A 546 22.23 -7.10 -3.06
N PHE A 547 21.13 -6.40 -3.33
CA PHE A 547 21.02 -4.94 -3.16
C PHE A 547 19.91 -4.51 -2.20
N THR A 548 19.20 -5.46 -1.58
CA THR A 548 18.29 -5.19 -0.46
C THR A 548 19.12 -5.15 0.82
N VAL A 549 19.34 -3.95 1.36
CA VAL A 549 19.88 -3.68 2.70
C VAL A 549 18.81 -2.99 3.51
#